data_AF-A0A7V9RRS2-F1
#
_entry.id   AF-A0A7V9RRS2-F1
#
_cell.length_a   1.000
_cell.length_b   1.000
_cell.length_c   1.000
_cell.angle_alpha   90.00
_cell.angle_beta   90.00
_cell.angle_gamma   90.00
#
_symmetry.space_group_name_H-M   'P 1'
#
loop_
_entity.id
_entity.type
_entity.pdbx_description
1 polymer ?
#
loop_
_entity_poly.entity_id
_entity_poly.type
_entity_poly.pdbx_seq_one_letter_code
_entity_poly.pdbx_strand_id
1 'polypeptide(L)'
;MSSRPLPGPRLFGRGRTFTDEEADLLLASGAGRQVDQMLTYSAIGTPTEVRDYLDVFVRQADADELMVAHQSPSTEGRLRSVTLLAEAMQTLTA
;
A
#
# COMPACT_ATOMS: atom_id res chain seq x y z
N MET A 1 -14.20 17.44 -22.10
CA MET A 1 -13.88 16.36 -21.14
C MET A 1 -13.36 17.05 -19.89
N SER A 2 -14.00 16.85 -18.75
CA SER A 2 -13.67 17.58 -17.51
C SER A 2 -12.69 16.72 -16.71
N SER A 3 -11.39 17.03 -16.77
CA SER A 3 -10.34 16.35 -16.01
C SER A 3 -10.55 16.64 -14.53
N ARG A 4 -11.11 15.66 -13.81
CA ARG A 4 -11.44 15.83 -12.39
C ARG A 4 -10.18 15.54 -11.58
N PRO A 5 -9.67 16.51 -10.81
CA PRO A 5 -8.42 16.32 -10.08
C PRO A 5 -8.51 15.13 -9.11
N LEU A 6 -7.50 14.26 -9.13
CA LEU A 6 -7.35 13.15 -8.20
C LEU A 6 -6.42 13.54 -7.04
N PRO A 7 -6.72 13.09 -5.81
CA PRO A 7 -5.77 13.19 -4.73
C PRO A 7 -4.51 12.40 -5.12
N GLY A 8 -3.40 13.11 -5.34
CA GLY A 8 -2.14 12.47 -5.71
C GLY A 8 -1.67 11.50 -4.63
N PRO A 9 -0.89 10.47 -4.98
CA PRO A 9 -0.30 9.59 -3.98
C PRO A 9 0.47 10.44 -2.96
N ARG A 10 0.17 10.26 -1.66
CA ARG A 10 0.81 11.02 -0.55
C ARG A 10 2.33 10.93 -0.53
N LEU A 11 2.89 9.97 -1.28
CA LEU A 11 4.32 9.80 -1.49
C LEU A 11 4.93 10.95 -2.32
N PHE A 12 4.15 11.62 -3.16
CA PHE A 12 4.64 12.70 -4.03
C PHE A 12 4.15 14.09 -3.64
N GLY A 13 2.89 14.19 -3.18
CA GLY A 13 2.24 15.47 -2.92
C GLY A 13 2.05 15.67 -1.43
N ARG A 14 2.85 16.55 -0.82
CA ARG A 14 2.62 17.14 0.51
C ARG A 14 1.30 17.95 0.56
N GLY A 15 0.17 17.33 0.24
CA GLY A 15 -1.14 17.99 0.10
C GLY A 15 -1.40 18.66 -1.26
N ARG A 16 -0.62 18.34 -2.31
CA ARG A 16 -0.88 18.85 -3.67
C ARG A 16 -1.87 17.95 -4.41
N THR A 17 -2.82 18.58 -5.09
CA THR A 17 -3.75 17.92 -6.01
C THR A 17 -3.20 18.02 -7.43
N PHE A 18 -3.33 16.95 -8.20
CA PHE A 18 -2.89 16.88 -9.60
C PHE A 18 -4.08 16.60 -10.49
N THR A 19 -4.04 17.11 -11.72
CA THR A 19 -4.86 16.59 -12.82
C THR A 19 -4.42 15.16 -13.18
N ASP A 20 -5.27 14.41 -13.87
CA ASP A 20 -4.93 13.05 -14.31
C ASP A 20 -3.68 13.07 -15.21
N GLU A 21 -3.62 14.04 -16.15
CA GLU A 21 -2.47 14.19 -17.04
C GLU A 21 -1.17 14.55 -16.27
N GLU A 22 -1.25 15.40 -15.24
CA GLU A 22 -0.09 15.70 -14.38
C GLU A 22 0.32 14.51 -13.51
N ALA A 23 -0.63 13.70 -13.05
CA ALA A 23 -0.36 12.49 -12.29
C ALA A 23 0.38 11.46 -13.16
N ASP A 24 -0.02 11.27 -14.41
CA ASP A 24 0.65 10.37 -15.34
C ASP A 24 2.09 10.80 -15.63
N LEU A 25 2.32 12.10 -15.86
CA LEU A 25 3.67 12.65 -16.04
C LEU A 25 4.55 12.45 -14.80
N LEU A 26 3.96 12.56 -13.61
CA LEU A 26 4.65 12.34 -12.34
C LEU A 26 5.00 10.86 -12.14
N LEU A 27 4.10 9.95 -12.48
CA LEU A 27 4.36 8.51 -12.43
C LEU A 27 5.45 8.08 -13.42
N ALA A 28 5.51 8.70 -14.60
CA ALA A 28 6.58 8.46 -15.58
C ALA A 28 7.94 9.04 -15.16
N SER A 29 7.97 9.94 -14.17
CA SER A 29 9.19 10.58 -13.69
C SER A 29 10.12 9.63 -12.91
N GLY A 30 11.34 10.07 -12.62
CA GLY A 30 12.26 9.33 -11.74
C GLY A 30 11.71 9.07 -10.34
N ALA A 31 10.96 10.04 -9.78
CA ALA A 31 10.29 9.87 -8.50
C ALA A 31 9.19 8.80 -8.58
N GLY A 32 8.42 8.79 -9.67
CA GLY A 32 7.39 7.78 -9.95
C GLY A 32 7.95 6.36 -9.92
N ARG A 33 9.07 6.14 -10.61
CA ARG A 33 9.79 4.85 -10.59
C ARG A 33 10.30 4.44 -9.21
N GLN A 34 10.74 5.39 -8.40
CA GLN A 34 11.17 5.10 -7.02
C GLN A 34 10.00 4.59 -6.18
N VAL A 35 8.84 5.25 -6.27
CA VAL A 35 7.64 4.82 -5.55
C VAL A 35 7.13 3.47 -6.04
N ASP A 36 7.19 3.22 -7.34
CA ASP A 36 6.83 1.91 -7.91
C ASP A 36 7.72 0.79 -7.34
N GLN A 37 9.03 1.03 -7.23
CA GLN A 37 9.94 0.12 -6.52
C GLN A 37 9.57 -0.07 -5.04
N MET A 38 9.21 1.00 -4.34
CA MET A 38 8.82 0.92 -2.92
C MET A 38 7.53 0.12 -2.71
N LEU A 39 6.61 0.14 -3.67
CA LEU A 39 5.30 -0.52 -3.58
C LEU A 39 5.24 -1.88 -4.28
N THR A 40 6.37 -2.35 -4.84
CA THR A 40 6.46 -3.63 -5.55
C THR A 40 5.93 -4.81 -4.72
N TYR A 41 6.13 -4.77 -3.39
CA TYR A 41 5.56 -5.75 -2.48
C TYR A 41 4.45 -5.12 -1.63
N SER A 42 3.20 -5.32 -2.07
CA SER A 42 2.01 -4.79 -1.41
C SER A 42 0.93 -5.86 -1.30
N ALA A 43 0.58 -6.24 -0.06
CA ALA A 43 -0.54 -7.11 0.23
C ALA A 43 -1.85 -6.29 0.29
N ILE A 44 -2.73 -6.44 -0.71
CA ILE A 44 -3.96 -5.67 -0.82
C ILE A 44 -5.10 -6.62 -1.17
N GLY A 45 -6.18 -6.60 -0.37
CA GLY A 45 -7.36 -7.41 -0.64
C GLY A 45 -8.16 -7.72 0.61
N THR A 46 -8.90 -8.82 0.54
CA THR A 46 -9.59 -9.46 1.66
C THR A 46 -8.59 -10.03 2.68
N PRO A 47 -9.05 -10.37 3.90
CA PRO A 47 -8.19 -10.95 4.92
C PRO A 47 -7.41 -12.19 4.45
N THR A 48 -8.05 -13.09 3.71
CA THR A 48 -7.42 -14.30 3.17
C THR A 48 -6.35 -13.97 2.14
N GLU A 49 -6.64 -13.08 1.19
CA GLU A 49 -5.67 -12.68 0.15
C GLU A 49 -4.43 -12.02 0.76
N VAL A 50 -4.62 -11.15 1.76
CA VAL A 50 -3.50 -10.49 2.45
C VAL A 50 -2.65 -11.50 3.21
N ARG A 51 -3.28 -12.46 3.90
CA ARG A 51 -2.57 -13.52 4.61
C ARG A 51 -1.76 -14.39 3.65
N ASP A 52 -2.40 -14.92 2.61
CA ASP A 52 -1.77 -15.83 1.65
C ASP A 52 -0.57 -15.14 0.97
N TYR A 53 -0.73 -13.85 0.64
CA TYR A 53 0.37 -13.04 0.12
C TYR A 53 1.56 -12.99 1.09
N LEU A 54 1.32 -12.67 2.37
CA LEU A 54 2.38 -12.56 3.36
C LEU A 54 3.05 -13.92 3.64
N ASP A 55 2.29 -15.01 3.70
CA ASP A 55 2.81 -16.37 3.86
C ASP A 55 3.73 -16.77 2.70
N VAL A 56 3.37 -16.41 1.46
CA VAL A 56 4.23 -16.60 0.28
C VAL A 56 5.46 -15.70 0.36
N PHE A 57 5.29 -14.44 0.75
CA PHE A 57 6.36 -13.47 0.80
C PHE A 57 7.44 -13.84 1.83
N VAL A 58 7.06 -14.30 3.03
CA VAL A 58 7.98 -14.83 4.05
C VAL A 58 8.89 -15.90 3.45
N ARG A 59 8.30 -16.88 2.75
CA ARG A 59 9.05 -18.00 2.16
C ARG A 59 9.95 -17.56 1.01
N GLN A 60 9.50 -16.60 0.21
CA GLN A 60 10.28 -16.06 -0.89
C GLN A 60 11.46 -15.21 -0.40
N ALA A 61 11.25 -14.44 0.66
CA ALA A 61 12.27 -13.57 1.25
C ALA A 61 13.22 -14.33 2.19
N ASP A 62 12.88 -15.56 2.58
CA ASP A 62 13.56 -16.35 3.62
C ASP A 62 13.72 -15.53 4.92
N ALA A 63 12.61 -14.90 5.34
CA ALA A 63 12.60 -13.97 6.46
C ALA A 63 12.05 -14.62 7.73
N ASP A 64 12.73 -14.41 8.86
CA ASP A 64 12.21 -14.82 10.17
C ASP A 64 11.06 -13.90 10.65
N GLU A 65 11.07 -12.63 10.21
CA GLU A 65 10.09 -11.61 10.60
C GLU A 65 9.75 -10.68 9.43
N LEU A 66 8.50 -10.20 9.40
CA LEU A 66 8.05 -9.16 8.47
C LEU A 66 7.64 -7.89 9.20
N MET A 67 8.20 -6.76 8.78
CA MET A 67 7.72 -5.43 9.14
C MET A 67 6.79 -4.91 8.05
N VAL A 68 5.58 -4.50 8.42
CA VAL A 68 4.55 -4.02 7.48
C VAL A 68 4.27 -2.53 7.67
N ALA A 69 3.99 -1.82 6.57
CA ALA A 69 3.64 -0.40 6.59
C ALA A 69 2.21 -0.18 6.10
N HIS A 70 1.37 0.43 6.95
CA HIS A 70 -0.04 0.71 6.63
C HIS A 70 -0.23 2.14 6.08
N GLN A 71 -0.61 2.26 4.79
CA GLN A 71 -0.59 3.52 4.04
C GLN A 71 -1.87 4.38 4.12
N SER A 72 -2.69 4.17 5.15
CA SER A 72 -3.94 4.93 5.32
C SER A 72 -3.67 6.41 5.67
N PRO A 73 -4.47 7.39 5.18
CA PRO A 73 -4.25 8.82 5.42
C PRO A 73 -4.38 9.24 6.86
N SER A 74 -5.32 8.60 7.54
CA SER A 74 -5.74 8.97 8.89
C SER A 74 -5.11 8.01 9.89
N THR A 75 -4.87 8.50 11.09
CA THR A 75 -4.43 7.64 12.20
C THR A 75 -5.45 6.54 12.47
N GLU A 76 -6.75 6.86 12.49
CA GLU A 76 -7.81 5.87 12.67
C GLU A 76 -7.79 4.78 11.60
N GLY A 77 -7.63 5.16 10.32
CA GLY A 77 -7.57 4.20 9.23
C GLY A 77 -6.31 3.33 9.28
N ARG A 78 -5.17 3.87 9.74
CA ARG A 78 -3.95 3.09 9.98
C ARG A 78 -4.17 2.07 11.09
N LEU A 79 -4.71 2.50 12.23
CA LEU A 79 -5.02 1.62 13.35
C LEU A 79 -6.00 0.51 12.93
N ARG A 80 -7.05 0.86 12.19
CA ARG A 80 -8.00 -0.13 11.66
C ARG A 80 -7.33 -1.15 10.75
N SER A 81 -6.43 -0.70 9.87
CA SER A 81 -5.70 -1.60 8.98
C SER A 81 -4.76 -2.54 9.74
N VAL A 82 -4.11 -2.07 10.81
CA VAL A 82 -3.32 -2.92 11.72
C VAL A 82 -4.19 -3.97 12.39
N THR A 83 -5.36 -3.57 12.93
CA THR A 83 -6.29 -4.52 13.56
C THR A 83 -6.76 -5.59 12.59
N LEU A 84 -7.16 -5.21 11.38
CA LEU A 84 -7.60 -6.16 10.35
C LEU A 84 -6.51 -7.17 9.98
N LEU A 85 -5.27 -6.71 9.87
CA LEU A 85 -4.15 -7.61 9.61
C LEU A 85 -3.93 -8.57 10.79
N ALA A 86 -3.96 -8.07 12.03
CA ALA A 86 -3.82 -8.92 13.21
C ALA A 86 -4.91 -9.99 13.28
N GLU A 87 -6.18 -9.63 13.01
CA GLU A 87 -7.31 -10.57 12.94
C GLU A 87 -7.11 -11.62 11.84
N ALA A 88 -6.68 -11.21 10.65
CA ALA A 88 -6.40 -12.12 9.53
C ALA A 88 -5.34 -13.18 9.89
N MET A 89 -4.29 -12.79 10.63
CA MET A 89 -3.22 -13.69 11.05
C MET A 89 -3.61 -14.58 12.24
N GLN A 90 -4.47 -14.09 13.16
CA GLN A 90 -4.92 -14.85 14.34
C GLN A 90 -5.88 -16.00 14.01
N THR A 91 -6.54 -15.98 12.85
CA THR A 91 -7.66 -16.88 12.52
C THR A 91 -7.27 -18.37 12.38
N LEU A 92 -6.05 -18.79 12.74
CA LEU A 92 -5.64 -20.21 12.80
C LEU A 92 -4.81 -20.52 14.06
N THR A 93 -5.43 -20.39 15.23
CA THR A 93 -5.04 -21.16 16.43
C THR A 93 -6.16 -22.14 16.83
N ALA A 94 -6.69 -22.88 15.86
CA ALA A 94 -7.70 -23.92 16.09
C ALA A 94 -7.27 -25.24 15.42
#